data_AF-V9G6Z3-F1
#
_entry.id   AF-V9G6Z3-F1
#
_cell.length_a   1.000
_cell.length_b   1.000
_cell.length_c   1.000
_cell.angle_alpha   90.00
_cell.angle_beta   90.00
_cell.angle_gamma   90.00
#
_symmetry.space_group_name_H-M   'P 1'
#
loop_
_entity.id
_entity.type
_entity.pdbx_description
1 polymer ?
#
loop_
_entity_poly.entity_id
_entity_poly.type
_entity_poly.pdbx_seq_one_letter_code
_entity_poly.pdbx_strand_id
1 'polypeptide(L)'
;MAADVARHMVILCNMEHVSRESLQAAMTGAEVHMLESPPNLEIDQRFHTYTQQMLDLVQTILEQKETGKALVQLVMSGQGEQRLLSGLYGFLKTAHLENPRLRVQWIATEFEDNIDNLVQKLNESKGLAEDRVQYVHGKRMTAGWNEVAVSPEEASIPWKDNGIYLITGGTGD
;
A
#
# COMPACT_ATOMS: atom_id res chain seq x y z
N MET A 1 -19.66 -2.15 12.76
CA MET A 1 -20.19 -3.19 11.86
C MET A 1 -19.38 -3.14 10.58
N ALA A 2 -18.72 -4.23 10.19
CA ALA A 2 -18.04 -4.28 8.90
C ALA A 2 -19.09 -4.01 7.81
N ALA A 3 -18.87 -2.98 6.98
CA ALA A 3 -19.75 -2.72 5.85
C ALA A 3 -19.82 -4.01 5.00
N ASP A 4 -20.98 -4.30 4.44
CA ASP A 4 -21.16 -5.41 3.52
C ASP A 4 -20.30 -5.15 2.27
N VAL A 5 -19.13 -5.77 2.25
CA VAL A 5 -18.15 -5.64 1.17
C VAL A 5 -18.55 -6.67 0.13
N ALA A 6 -19.16 -6.19 -0.96
CA ALA A 6 -19.60 -7.05 -2.07
C ALA A 6 -18.41 -7.71 -2.78
N ARG A 7 -17.24 -7.04 -2.75
CA ARG A 7 -16.03 -7.53 -3.40
C ARG A 7 -14.78 -7.22 -2.58
N HIS A 8 -13.97 -8.24 -2.34
CA HIS A 8 -12.73 -8.12 -1.58
C HIS A 8 -11.57 -8.56 -2.46
N MET A 9 -10.62 -7.66 -2.73
CA MET A 9 -9.41 -7.94 -3.47
C MET A 9 -8.19 -7.82 -2.56
N VAL A 10 -7.28 -8.79 -2.65
CA VAL A 10 -5.99 -8.80 -1.96
C VAL A 10 -4.90 -8.77 -3.02
N ILE A 11 -4.05 -7.75 -2.99
CA ILE A 11 -2.96 -7.57 -3.95
C ILE A 11 -1.64 -7.75 -3.21
N LEU A 12 -0.90 -8.78 -3.58
CA LEU A 12 0.42 -9.09 -3.05
C LEU A 12 1.48 -8.39 -3.90
N CYS A 13 2.26 -7.50 -3.31
CA CYS A 13 3.37 -6.83 -3.97
C CYS A 13 4.69 -7.29 -3.36
N ASN A 14 5.51 -7.96 -4.18
CA ASN A 14 6.84 -8.42 -3.79
C ASN A 14 6.86 -9.37 -2.56
N MET A 15 5.83 -10.22 -2.46
CA MET A 15 5.62 -11.20 -1.38
C MET A 15 5.99 -12.62 -1.85
N GLU A 16 7.24 -12.84 -2.25
CA GLU A 16 7.69 -14.10 -2.88
C GLU A 16 7.54 -15.34 -1.98
N HIS A 17 7.50 -15.17 -0.66
CA HIS A 17 7.29 -16.24 0.31
C HIS A 17 5.83 -16.72 0.39
N VAL A 18 4.89 -15.99 -0.21
CA VAL A 18 3.45 -16.27 -0.17
C VAL A 18 2.99 -16.81 -1.52
N SER A 19 2.47 -18.03 -1.55
CA SER A 19 1.79 -18.57 -2.75
C SER A 19 0.42 -17.91 -2.91
N ARG A 20 0.14 -17.40 -4.12
CA ARG A 20 -1.17 -16.86 -4.50
C ARG A 20 -2.26 -17.90 -4.31
N GLU A 21 -2.02 -19.14 -4.74
CA GLU A 21 -2.97 -20.26 -4.70
C GLU A 21 -3.32 -20.61 -3.26
N SER A 22 -2.32 -20.65 -2.38
CA SER A 22 -2.51 -20.97 -0.97
C SER A 22 -3.34 -19.88 -0.28
N LEU A 23 -3.05 -18.61 -0.54
CA LEU A 23 -3.82 -17.50 0.01
C LEU A 23 -5.24 -17.45 -0.55
N GLN A 24 -5.40 -17.70 -1.86
CA GLN A 24 -6.70 -17.76 -2.53
C GLN A 24 -7.58 -18.90 -1.97
N ALA A 25 -6.98 -20.06 -1.68
CA ALA A 25 -7.68 -21.18 -1.05
C ALA A 25 -8.11 -20.87 0.38
N ALA A 26 -7.27 -20.15 1.14
CA ALA A 26 -7.57 -19.75 2.51
C ALA A 26 -8.58 -18.60 2.60
N MET A 27 -8.73 -17.79 1.54
CA MET A 27 -9.65 -16.65 1.47
C MET A 27 -10.67 -16.81 0.33
N THR A 28 -11.59 -17.77 0.47
CA THR A 28 -12.58 -18.13 -0.57
C THR A 28 -13.52 -17.00 -1.01
N GLY A 29 -13.65 -15.93 -0.22
CA GLY A 29 -14.46 -14.74 -0.55
C GLY A 29 -13.64 -13.55 -1.05
N ALA A 30 -12.34 -13.71 -1.30
CA ALA A 30 -11.48 -12.65 -1.80
C ALA A 30 -10.78 -13.04 -3.11
N GLU A 31 -10.56 -12.08 -3.99
CA GLU A 31 -9.75 -12.25 -5.20
C GLU A 31 -8.30 -11.91 -4.89
N VAL A 32 -7.40 -12.90 -5.05
CA VAL A 32 -5.98 -12.72 -4.77
C VAL A 32 -5.22 -12.48 -6.07
N HIS A 33 -4.52 -11.35 -6.13
CA HIS A 33 -3.63 -10.96 -7.22
C HIS A 33 -2.21 -10.81 -6.71
N MET A 34 -1.24 -11.11 -7.58
CA MET A 34 0.17 -10.86 -7.31
C MET A 34 0.70 -9.92 -8.38
N LEU A 35 1.41 -8.88 -7.96
CA LEU A 35 2.12 -8.00 -8.88
C LEU A 35 3.47 -8.62 -9.19
N GLU A 36 3.74 -8.81 -10.49
CA GLU A 36 4.94 -9.50 -10.95
C GLU A 36 5.90 -8.53 -11.62
N SER A 37 7.19 -8.75 -11.45
CA SER A 37 8.22 -8.02 -12.21
C SER A 37 9.36 -8.96 -12.52
N PRO A 38 10.05 -8.81 -13.68
CA PRO A 38 11.29 -9.53 -13.90
C PRO A 38 12.29 -9.26 -12.76
N PRO A 39 13.02 -10.28 -12.29
CA PRO A 39 13.85 -10.17 -11.09
C PRO A 39 15.06 -9.23 -11.25
N ASN A 40 15.46 -8.95 -12.49
CA ASN A 40 16.67 -8.19 -12.82
C ASN A 40 16.42 -6.70 -13.09
N LEU A 41 15.24 -6.19 -12.76
CA LEU A 41 14.91 -4.77 -12.93
C LEU A 41 15.30 -3.97 -11.70
N GLU A 42 15.78 -2.75 -11.93
CA GLU A 42 15.99 -1.75 -10.89
C GLU A 42 14.66 -1.33 -10.25
N ILE A 43 14.71 -0.79 -9.03
CA ILE A 43 13.52 -0.53 -8.22
C ILE A 43 12.54 0.46 -8.86
N ASP A 44 13.03 1.44 -9.61
CA ASP A 44 12.23 2.42 -10.36
C ASP A 44 11.44 1.75 -11.51
N GLN A 45 12.09 0.88 -12.27
CA GLN A 45 11.46 0.11 -13.34
C GLN A 45 10.43 -0.88 -12.79
N ARG A 46 10.74 -1.52 -11.65
CA ARG A 46 9.78 -2.38 -10.93
C ARG A 46 8.58 -1.60 -10.44
N PHE A 47 8.80 -0.41 -9.87
CA PHE A 47 7.73 0.48 -9.43
C PHE A 47 6.78 0.84 -10.58
N HIS A 48 7.33 1.22 -11.74
CA HIS A 48 6.53 1.49 -12.94
C HIS A 48 5.74 0.26 -13.40
N THR A 49 6.39 -0.90 -13.45
CA THR A 49 5.77 -2.19 -13.83
C THR A 49 4.58 -2.53 -12.91
N TYR A 50 4.76 -2.39 -11.60
CA TYR A 50 3.71 -2.63 -10.61
C TYR A 50 2.59 -1.58 -10.68
N THR A 51 2.92 -0.32 -10.95
CA THR A 51 1.93 0.75 -11.11
C THR A 51 1.02 0.47 -12.30
N GLN A 52 1.56 0.01 -13.43
CA GLN A 52 0.76 -0.34 -14.59
C GLN A 52 -0.21 -1.49 -14.29
N GLN A 53 0.27 -2.58 -13.68
CA GLN A 53 -0.59 -3.71 -13.28
C GLN A 53 -1.66 -3.28 -12.28
N MET A 54 -1.31 -2.42 -11.31
CA MET A 54 -2.26 -1.87 -10.36
C MET A 54 -3.33 -1.03 -11.05
N LEU A 55 -2.95 -0.23 -12.04
CA LEU A 55 -3.88 0.57 -12.84
C LEU A 55 -4.88 -0.31 -13.58
N ASP A 56 -4.41 -1.34 -14.27
CA ASP A 56 -5.27 -2.26 -15.03
C ASP A 56 -6.27 -2.99 -14.11
N LEU A 57 -5.81 -3.43 -12.92
CA LEU A 57 -6.67 -4.06 -11.91
C LEU A 57 -7.74 -3.09 -11.38
N VAL A 58 -7.35 -1.86 -11.04
CA VAL A 58 -8.29 -0.87 -10.53
C VAL A 58 -9.29 -0.42 -11.61
N GLN A 59 -8.84 -0.23 -12.85
CA GLN A 59 -9.73 0.08 -13.97
C GLN A 59 -10.79 -1.00 -14.14
N THR A 60 -10.42 -2.27 -14.06
CA THR A 60 -11.38 -3.39 -14.12
C THR A 60 -12.46 -3.28 -13.04
N ILE A 61 -12.09 -2.89 -11.81
CA ILE A 61 -13.05 -2.69 -10.70
C ILE A 61 -13.97 -1.49 -10.97
N LEU A 62 -13.42 -0.39 -11.51
CA LEU A 62 -14.17 0.84 -11.73
C LEU A 62 -15.11 0.76 -12.94
N GLU A 63 -14.72 0.04 -14.00
CA GLU A 63 -15.52 -0.18 -15.21
C GLU A 63 -16.69 -1.13 -14.97
N GLN A 64 -16.49 -2.12 -14.11
CA GLN A 64 -17.55 -2.99 -13.66
C GLN A 64 -18.47 -2.16 -12.76
N LYS A 65 -19.62 -1.75 -13.31
CA LYS A 65 -20.67 -0.96 -12.64
C LYS A 65 -21.38 -1.72 -11.51
N GLU A 66 -20.66 -2.52 -10.74
CA GLU A 66 -21.18 -3.18 -9.56
C GLU A 66 -21.66 -2.11 -8.57
N THR A 67 -22.84 -2.36 -8.01
CA THR A 67 -23.52 -1.41 -7.11
C THR A 67 -22.96 -1.48 -5.68
N GLY A 68 -22.21 -2.53 -5.35
CA GLY A 68 -21.67 -2.80 -4.03
C GLY A 68 -20.37 -2.06 -3.69
N LYS A 69 -19.97 -2.14 -2.42
CA LYS A 69 -18.68 -1.63 -1.93
C LYS A 69 -17.57 -2.63 -2.25
N ALA A 70 -16.45 -2.14 -2.75
CA ALA A 70 -15.25 -2.93 -2.98
C ALA A 70 -14.18 -2.60 -1.93
N LEU A 71 -13.40 -3.58 -1.50
CA LEU A 71 -12.23 -3.40 -0.66
C LEU A 71 -11.00 -3.93 -1.38
N VAL A 72 -9.97 -3.09 -1.52
CA VAL A 72 -8.64 -3.49 -2.00
C VAL A 72 -7.66 -3.44 -0.83
N GLN A 73 -6.98 -4.55 -0.57
CA GLN A 73 -5.89 -4.63 0.41
C GLN A 73 -4.57 -4.86 -0.33
N LEU A 74 -3.70 -3.84 -0.36
CA LEU A 74 -2.34 -3.95 -0.87
C LEU A 74 -1.41 -4.42 0.25
N VAL A 75 -0.82 -5.59 0.06
CA VAL A 75 0.06 -6.26 1.02
C VAL A 75 1.49 -6.24 0.52
N MET A 76 2.42 -5.86 1.38
CA MET A 76 3.86 -5.88 1.08
C MET A 76 4.69 -5.93 2.36
N SER A 77 5.99 -6.23 2.25
CA SER A 77 6.88 -6.13 3.41
C SER A 77 7.01 -4.68 3.87
N GLY A 78 6.94 -4.47 5.19
CA GLY A 78 7.22 -3.18 5.80
C GLY A 78 8.72 -2.85 5.92
N GLN A 79 9.63 -3.62 5.31
CA GLN A 79 11.07 -3.53 5.54
C GLN A 79 11.89 -3.34 4.25
N GLY A 80 13.09 -2.77 4.39
CA GLY A 80 14.07 -2.61 3.32
C GLY A 80 13.62 -1.68 2.19
N GLU A 81 14.20 -1.88 1.00
CA GLU A 81 13.90 -1.12 -0.22
C GLU A 81 12.45 -1.29 -0.69
N GLN A 82 11.76 -2.35 -0.25
CA GLN A 82 10.33 -2.56 -0.55
C GLN A 82 9.44 -1.44 -0.02
N ARG A 83 9.89 -0.67 0.99
CA ARG A 83 9.18 0.53 1.44
C ARG A 83 8.99 1.56 0.33
N LEU A 84 9.86 1.63 -0.66
CA LEU A 84 9.70 2.54 -1.80
C LEU A 84 8.44 2.23 -2.61
N LEU A 85 8.07 0.95 -2.69
CA LEU A 85 6.85 0.50 -3.35
C LEU A 85 5.57 0.90 -2.60
N SER A 86 5.66 1.41 -1.37
CA SER A 86 4.51 1.98 -0.67
C SER A 86 3.91 3.20 -1.40
N GLY A 87 4.63 3.80 -2.35
CA GLY A 87 4.07 4.80 -3.28
C GLY A 87 2.86 4.29 -4.08
N LEU A 88 2.74 2.98 -4.31
CA LEU A 88 1.56 2.35 -4.95
C LEU A 88 0.28 2.55 -4.15
N TYR A 89 0.38 2.68 -2.82
CA TYR A 89 -0.77 3.03 -1.99
C TYR A 89 -1.24 4.48 -2.25
N GLY A 90 -0.34 5.38 -2.63
CA GLY A 90 -0.72 6.74 -3.05
C GLY A 90 -1.67 6.73 -4.26
N PHE A 91 -1.39 5.85 -5.25
CA PHE A 91 -2.28 5.62 -6.39
C PHE A 91 -3.67 5.11 -5.94
N LEU A 92 -3.70 4.09 -5.08
CA LEU A 92 -4.95 3.53 -4.55
C LEU A 92 -5.76 4.54 -3.75
N LYS A 93 -5.07 5.43 -3.00
CA LYS A 93 -5.72 6.49 -2.26
C LYS A 93 -6.45 7.47 -3.19
N THR A 94 -5.87 7.79 -4.34
CA THR A 94 -6.54 8.60 -5.37
C THR A 94 -7.76 7.87 -5.95
N ALA A 95 -7.64 6.58 -6.25
CA ALA A 95 -8.77 5.78 -6.73
C ALA A 95 -9.95 5.75 -5.73
N HIS A 96 -9.66 5.72 -4.42
CA HIS A 96 -10.67 5.86 -3.38
C HIS A 96 -11.36 7.25 -3.41
N LEU A 97 -10.60 8.33 -3.63
CA LEU A 97 -11.16 9.68 -3.72
C LEU A 97 -12.08 9.84 -4.94
N GLU A 98 -11.72 9.21 -6.06
CA GLU A 98 -12.54 9.23 -7.28
C GLU A 98 -13.80 8.37 -7.17
N ASN A 99 -13.74 7.26 -6.44
CA ASN A 99 -14.90 6.40 -6.17
C ASN A 99 -14.95 5.98 -4.69
N PRO A 100 -15.68 6.71 -3.82
CA PRO A 100 -15.75 6.41 -2.39
C PRO A 100 -16.34 5.03 -2.03
N ARG A 101 -16.93 4.30 -2.99
CA ARG A 101 -17.36 2.90 -2.79
C ARG A 101 -16.20 1.91 -2.80
N LEU A 102 -15.05 2.30 -3.37
CA LEU A 102 -13.80 1.58 -3.32
C LEU A 102 -13.06 1.98 -2.05
N ARG A 103 -13.04 1.11 -1.03
CA ARG A 103 -12.16 1.28 0.13
C ARG A 103 -10.81 0.64 -0.18
N VAL A 104 -9.74 1.28 0.25
CA VAL A 104 -8.38 0.79 0.05
C VAL A 104 -7.67 0.67 1.39
N GLN A 105 -6.79 -0.32 1.52
CA GLN A 105 -5.89 -0.45 2.66
C GLN A 105 -4.51 -0.86 2.19
N TRP A 106 -3.48 -0.27 2.78
CA TRP A 106 -2.11 -0.74 2.75
C TRP A 106 -1.81 -1.49 4.04
N ILE A 107 -1.34 -2.73 3.89
CA ILE A 107 -1.04 -3.64 4.99
C ILE A 107 0.41 -4.06 4.86
N ALA A 108 1.25 -3.52 5.73
CA ALA A 108 2.64 -3.93 5.84
C ALA A 108 2.77 -5.10 6.82
N THR A 109 3.37 -6.19 6.36
CA THR A 109 3.58 -7.42 7.15
C THR A 109 5.06 -7.73 7.33
N GLU A 110 5.35 -8.72 8.16
CA GLU A 110 6.70 -9.22 8.39
C GLU A 110 6.97 -10.36 7.38
N PHE A 111 8.21 -10.51 6.93
CA PHE A 111 8.56 -11.51 5.90
C PHE A 111 8.34 -12.96 6.36
N GLU A 112 8.29 -13.19 7.67
CA GLU A 112 8.17 -14.51 8.29
C GLU A 112 6.70 -14.95 8.46
N ASP A 113 5.74 -14.14 8.02
CA ASP A 113 4.32 -14.48 8.12
C ASP A 113 3.98 -15.68 7.22
N ASN A 114 3.51 -16.75 7.84
CA ASN A 114 2.87 -17.85 7.11
C ASN A 114 1.47 -17.44 6.62
N ILE A 115 0.85 -18.30 5.80
CA ILE A 115 -0.47 -18.04 5.21
C ILE A 115 -1.53 -17.78 6.29
N ASP A 116 -1.57 -18.57 7.37
CA ASP A 116 -2.58 -18.43 8.42
C ASP A 116 -2.48 -17.08 9.14
N ASN A 117 -1.26 -16.66 9.49
CA ASN A 117 -0.99 -15.36 10.09
C ASN A 117 -1.39 -14.22 9.16
N LEU A 118 -1.05 -14.33 7.87
CA LEU A 118 -1.42 -13.32 6.87
C LEU A 118 -2.93 -13.20 6.72
N VAL A 119 -3.65 -14.33 6.63
CA VAL A 119 -5.12 -14.36 6.56
C VAL A 119 -5.75 -13.73 7.79
N GLN A 120 -5.24 -14.03 8.98
CA GLN A 120 -5.69 -13.40 10.21
C GLN A 120 -5.52 -11.87 10.15
N LYS A 121 -4.32 -11.39 9.78
CA LYS A 121 -4.00 -9.96 9.67
C LYS A 121 -4.91 -9.25 8.64
N LEU A 122 -5.17 -9.88 7.49
CA LEU A 122 -6.06 -9.33 6.45
C LEU A 122 -7.51 -9.21 6.93
N ASN A 123 -8.02 -10.23 7.61
CA ASN A 123 -9.39 -10.26 8.14
C ASN A 123 -9.57 -9.26 9.30
N GLU A 124 -8.59 -9.16 10.20
CA GLU A 124 -8.61 -8.15 11.26
C GLU A 124 -8.60 -6.74 10.68
N SER A 125 -7.75 -6.50 9.67
CA SER A 125 -7.61 -5.20 9.02
C SER A 125 -8.87 -4.77 8.27
N LYS A 126 -9.62 -5.74 7.71
CA LYS A 126 -10.86 -5.50 6.94
C LYS A 126 -11.84 -4.60 7.69
N GLY A 127 -11.93 -4.69 9.02
CA GLY A 127 -12.86 -3.92 9.84
C GLY A 127 -12.39 -2.55 10.34
N LEU A 128 -11.12 -2.18 10.13
CA LEU A 128 -10.53 -0.98 10.71
C LEU A 128 -10.99 0.30 10.01
N ALA A 129 -11.01 1.44 10.69
CA ALA A 129 -11.27 2.70 10.01
C ALA A 129 -10.05 3.14 9.19
N GLU A 130 -8.87 2.80 9.70
CA GLU A 130 -7.58 3.17 9.15
C GLU A 130 -7.26 2.34 7.90
N ASP A 131 -6.66 3.03 6.94
CA ASP A 131 -6.26 2.50 5.64
C ASP A 131 -4.77 2.17 5.56
N ARG A 132 -3.99 2.49 6.60
CA ARG A 132 -2.57 2.14 6.69
C ARG A 132 -2.33 1.37 7.97
N VAL A 133 -2.05 0.09 7.82
CA VAL A 133 -1.86 -0.86 8.91
C VAL A 133 -0.48 -1.49 8.74
N GLN A 134 0.27 -1.57 9.83
CA GLN A 134 1.56 -2.24 9.86
C GLN A 134 1.61 -3.23 11.02
N TYR A 135 2.11 -4.43 10.76
CA TYR A 135 2.37 -5.44 11.78
C TYR A 135 3.89 -5.53 12.00
N VAL A 136 4.32 -5.37 13.25
CA VAL A 136 5.74 -5.44 13.65
C VAL A 136 5.84 -6.18 14.99
N HIS A 137 6.67 -7.22 15.05
CA HIS A 137 6.81 -8.12 16.19
C HIS A 137 5.45 -8.58 16.74
N GLY A 138 4.52 -8.95 15.84
CA GLY A 138 3.17 -9.36 16.18
C GLY A 138 2.24 -8.25 16.69
N LYS A 139 2.68 -6.99 16.76
CA LYS A 139 1.84 -5.85 17.16
C LYS A 139 1.30 -5.11 15.94
N ARG A 140 0.03 -4.74 16.00
CA ARG A 140 -0.61 -3.88 15.01
C ARG A 140 -0.35 -2.41 15.32
N MET A 141 0.12 -1.68 14.34
CA MET A 141 0.27 -0.23 14.33
C MET A 141 -0.59 0.35 13.20
N THR A 142 -1.17 1.52 13.43
CA THR A 142 -1.91 2.27 12.40
C THR A 142 -1.25 3.63 12.19
N ALA A 143 -1.32 4.16 10.97
CA ALA A 143 -0.80 5.49 10.71
C ALA A 143 -1.71 6.57 11.32
N GLY A 144 -1.09 7.58 11.93
CA GLY A 144 -1.77 8.75 12.47
C GLY A 144 -0.89 9.99 12.35
N TRP A 145 -1.52 11.15 12.45
CA TRP A 145 -0.82 12.43 12.51
C TRP A 145 -0.58 12.81 13.97
N ASN A 146 0.66 13.16 14.29
CA ASN A 146 1.01 13.76 15.57
C ASN A 146 1.44 15.21 15.31
N GLU A 147 0.87 16.13 16.07
CA GLU A 147 1.28 17.53 16.03
C GLU A 147 2.73 17.65 16.52
N VAL A 148 3.55 18.40 15.77
CA VAL A 148 4.93 18.69 16.13
C VAL A 148 4.99 20.14 16.58
N ALA A 149 5.39 20.37 17.82
CA ALA A 149 5.58 21.72 18.34
C ALA A 149 6.71 22.42 17.58
N VAL A 150 6.46 23.64 17.11
CA VAL A 150 7.51 24.47 16.51
C VAL A 150 8.40 24.97 17.65
N SER A 151 9.67 24.55 17.66
CA SER A 151 10.64 25.07 18.63
C SER A 151 10.93 26.54 18.32
N PRO A 152 10.95 27.43 19.33
CA PRO A 152 11.37 28.82 19.16
C PRO A 152 12.90 28.98 19.07
N GLU A 153 13.68 27.92 19.22
CA GLU A 153 15.14 27.95 18.99
C GLU A 153 15.43 28.21 17.50
N GLU A 154 16.48 29.00 17.22
CA GLU A 154 16.95 29.22 15.85
C GLU A 154 17.25 27.88 15.19
N ALA A 155 16.40 27.49 14.24
CA ALA A 155 16.62 26.30 13.44
C ALA A 155 17.97 26.42 12.74
N SER A 156 18.83 25.40 12.87
CA SER A 156 20.08 25.36 12.12
C SER A 156 19.76 25.34 10.63
N ILE A 157 20.00 26.45 9.95
CA ILE A 157 19.78 26.53 8.51
C ILE A 157 20.87 25.73 7.79
N PRO A 158 20.53 24.89 6.80
CA PRO A 158 21.51 24.06 6.08
C PRO A 158 22.31 24.87 5.03
N TRP A 159 22.02 26.17 4.89
CA TRP A 159 22.64 27.07 3.94
C TRP A 159 24.10 27.36 4.35
N LYS A 160 24.99 27.25 3.38
CA LYS A 160 26.41 27.56 3.50
C LYS A 160 26.71 28.73 2.59
N ASP A 161 27.50 29.66 3.08
CA ASP A 161 28.02 30.73 2.24
C ASP A 161 28.78 30.13 1.05
N ASN A 162 28.45 30.59 -0.16
CA ASN A 162 28.99 30.08 -1.42
C ASN A 162 28.74 28.57 -1.67
N GLY A 163 27.72 28.00 -1.04
CA GLY A 163 27.28 26.62 -1.30
C GLY A 163 26.62 26.48 -2.69
N ILE A 164 26.86 25.34 -3.34
CA ILE A 164 26.21 24.98 -4.61
C ILE A 164 25.05 24.04 -4.29
N TYR A 165 23.85 24.39 -4.76
CA TYR A 165 22.61 23.64 -4.52
C TYR A 165 21.93 23.34 -5.86
N LEU A 166 21.55 22.08 -6.07
CA LEU A 166 20.77 21.64 -7.23
C LEU A 166 19.30 21.52 -6.82
N ILE A 167 18.42 22.22 -7.53
CA ILE A 167 16.97 22.13 -7.36
C ILE A 167 16.38 21.53 -8.63
N THR A 168 15.91 20.29 -8.56
CA THR A 168 15.20 19.65 -9.68
C THR A 168 13.81 20.27 -9.81
N GLY A 169 13.42 20.63 -11.04
CA GLY A 169 12.15 21.35 -11.27
C GLY A 169 12.15 22.82 -10.80
N GLY A 170 13.29 23.42 -10.48
CA GLY A 170 13.39 24.77 -9.89
C GLY A 170 13.00 25.95 -10.79
N THR A 171 12.59 25.69 -12.03
CA THR A 171 11.99 26.70 -12.92
C THR A 171 10.46 26.61 -12.96
N GLY A 172 9.84 25.76 -12.13
CA GLY A 172 8.40 25.73 -11.90
C GLY A 172 7.98 26.74 -10.83
N ASP A 173 6.78 27.28 -10.96
CA ASP A 173 6.19 28.28 -10.06
C ASP A 173 5.49 27.66 -8.83
#